data_AF-F7FCH1-F1
#
_entry.id   AF-F7FCH1-F1
#
_cell.length_a   1.000
_cell.length_b   1.000
_cell.length_c   1.000
_cell.angle_alpha   90.00
_cell.angle_beta   90.00
_cell.angle_gamma   90.00
#
_symmetry.space_group_name_H-M   'P 1'
#
loop_
_entity.id
_entity.type
_entity.pdbx_description
1 polymer ?
#
loop_
_entity_poly.entity_id
_entity_poly.type
_entity_poly.pdbx_seq_one_letter_code
_entity_poly.pdbx_strand_id
1 'polypeptide(L)'
;MGTVKDQLIVNFLKEDLIPYNNVTVVEVGVVDMACAISILIKDLADEFTLLDVIEDKLKGKMMDLQHGSLFLRIPEIVSVDILTYMAWKLSGFPKNYAIENGFNLDCARFHYLMAERLDVHSSSCHEWVLGEYRDPSIVPVWISLDVAGFSLKNLYPALGTDYDSEHWKYVYKQVVENAFEVIKLKGYSSWAIGLSVTELSESIMKNLWRAHPFSTLIKGLYGI
;
A
#
# COMPACT_ATOMS: atom_id res chain seq x y z
N MET A 1 33.97 -28.23 26.13
CA MET A 1 33.76 -28.45 24.69
C MET A 1 32.97 -27.27 24.16
N GLY A 2 33.43 -26.61 23.08
CA GLY A 2 32.67 -25.53 22.45
C GLY A 2 31.35 -26.04 21.88
N THR A 3 30.36 -25.17 21.76
CA THR A 3 29.05 -25.53 21.16
C THR A 3 29.23 -25.91 19.69
N VAL A 4 28.24 -26.58 19.08
CA VAL A 4 28.26 -26.88 17.63
C VAL A 4 28.43 -25.59 16.81
N LYS A 5 27.83 -24.47 17.25
CA LYS A 5 27.97 -23.16 16.62
C LYS A 5 29.43 -22.70 16.61
N ASP A 6 30.12 -22.82 17.74
CA ASP A 6 31.52 -22.35 17.87
C ASP A 6 32.50 -23.21 17.06
N GLN A 7 32.16 -24.47 16.81
CA GLN A 7 32.95 -25.37 15.98
C GLN A 7 32.73 -25.13 14.48
N LEU A 8 31.51 -24.73 14.09
CA LEU A 8 31.12 -24.54 12.70
C LEU A 8 31.36 -23.11 12.20
N ILE A 9 31.16 -22.11 13.06
CA ILE A 9 31.16 -20.69 12.71
C ILE A 9 32.22 -19.96 13.51
N VAL A 10 33.19 -19.37 12.81
CA VAL A 10 34.16 -18.45 13.39
C VAL A 10 33.66 -17.02 13.19
N ASN A 11 33.23 -16.38 14.28
CA ASN A 11 32.87 -14.97 14.24
C ASN A 11 34.13 -14.10 14.24
N PHE A 12 34.39 -13.44 13.12
CA PHE A 12 35.51 -12.51 12.97
C PHE A 12 35.23 -11.13 13.58
N LEU A 13 33.95 -10.75 13.67
CA LEU A 13 33.48 -9.50 14.26
C LEU A 13 32.24 -9.79 15.12
N LYS A 14 32.17 -9.19 16.31
CA LYS A 14 30.94 -9.02 17.09
C LYS A 14 30.46 -7.59 16.81
N GLU A 15 29.84 -7.38 15.67
CA GLU A 15 29.12 -6.13 15.41
C GLU A 15 27.64 -6.45 15.49
N ASP A 16 26.95 -5.72 16.37
CA ASP A 16 25.49 -5.65 16.32
C ASP A 16 25.16 -4.95 14.99
N LEU A 17 24.61 -5.69 14.04
CA LEU A 17 24.19 -5.15 12.75
C LEU A 17 23.10 -4.11 13.03
N ILE A 18 23.36 -2.85 12.70
CA ILE A 18 22.34 -1.81 12.66
C ILE A 18 21.65 -1.98 11.31
N PRO A 19 20.37 -2.36 11.28
CA PRO A 19 19.68 -2.55 10.01
C PRO A 19 19.42 -1.19 9.34
N TYR A 20 19.57 -1.17 8.02
CA TYR A 20 19.52 0.06 7.23
C TYR A 20 18.10 0.40 6.81
N ASN A 21 17.31 -0.62 6.44
CA ASN A 21 15.94 -0.47 5.96
C ASN A 21 14.96 -1.15 6.91
N ASN A 22 14.45 -0.38 7.87
CA ASN A 22 13.50 -0.89 8.86
C ASN A 22 12.08 -0.54 8.47
N VAL A 23 11.22 -1.56 8.42
CA VAL A 23 9.79 -1.37 8.22
C VAL A 23 9.03 -1.91 9.40
N THR A 24 8.16 -1.08 9.96
CA THR A 24 7.30 -1.43 11.08
C THR A 24 5.85 -1.40 10.63
N VAL A 25 5.13 -2.50 10.87
CA VAL A 25 3.68 -2.58 10.72
C VAL A 25 3.05 -2.57 12.10
N VAL A 26 2.15 -1.61 12.31
CA VAL A 26 1.39 -1.45 13.54
C VAL A 26 0.02 -2.11 13.33
N GLU A 27 -0.34 -2.98 14.27
CA GLU A 27 -1.42 -3.97 14.23
C GLU A 27 -1.10 -5.20 13.36
N VAL A 28 -1.71 -6.35 13.68
CA VAL A 28 -1.62 -7.60 12.93
C VAL A 28 -3.00 -8.08 12.46
N GLY A 29 -3.81 -7.14 11.98
CA GLY A 29 -5.08 -7.40 11.31
C GLY A 29 -4.90 -8.01 9.92
N VAL A 30 -6.03 -8.25 9.23
CA VAL A 30 -6.03 -8.86 7.89
C VAL A 30 -5.40 -7.96 6.83
N VAL A 31 -5.53 -6.64 6.97
CA VAL A 31 -4.90 -5.65 6.10
C VAL A 31 -3.40 -5.58 6.38
N ASP A 32 -3.04 -5.50 7.65
CA ASP A 32 -1.66 -5.33 8.09
C ASP A 32 -0.79 -6.53 7.69
N MET A 33 -1.33 -7.74 7.83
CA MET A 33 -0.65 -8.94 7.37
C MET A 33 -0.54 -9.01 5.83
N ALA A 34 -1.49 -8.43 5.09
CA ALA A 34 -1.40 -8.32 3.64
C ALA A 34 -0.33 -7.29 3.21
N CYS A 35 -0.18 -6.18 3.94
CA CYS A 35 0.94 -5.25 3.77
C CYS A 35 2.26 -5.94 4.10
N ALA A 36 2.34 -6.61 5.26
CA ALA A 36 3.54 -7.30 5.73
C ALA A 36 4.05 -8.30 4.69
N ILE A 37 3.22 -9.24 4.25
CA ILE A 37 3.65 -10.25 3.28
C ILE A 37 4.07 -9.63 1.95
N SER A 38 3.38 -8.58 1.49
CA SER A 38 3.70 -7.89 0.24
C SER A 38 5.05 -7.17 0.31
N ILE A 39 5.35 -6.51 1.44
CA ILE A 39 6.63 -5.85 1.72
C ILE A 39 7.76 -6.87 1.81
N LEU A 40 7.54 -7.98 2.52
CA LEU A 40 8.53 -9.06 2.67
C LEU A 40 8.86 -9.71 1.31
N ILE A 41 7.85 -9.96 0.46
CA ILE A 41 8.04 -10.54 -0.89
C ILE A 41 8.77 -9.57 -1.83
N LYS A 42 8.54 -8.26 -1.71
CA LYS A 42 9.21 -7.24 -2.53
C LYS A 42 10.61 -6.86 -2.07
N ASP A 43 11.11 -7.50 -1.00
CA ASP A 43 12.49 -7.32 -0.52
C ASP A 43 12.77 -5.84 -0.16
N LEU A 44 11.84 -5.22 0.57
CA LEU A 44 11.89 -3.78 0.87
C LEU A 44 12.51 -3.46 2.24
N ALA A 45 12.73 -4.45 3.10
CA ALA A 45 13.17 -4.25 4.47
C ALA A 45 14.25 -5.27 4.85
N ASP A 46 15.27 -4.82 5.57
CA ASP A 46 16.32 -5.67 6.15
C ASP A 46 15.90 -6.20 7.53
N GLU A 47 15.12 -5.40 8.26
CA GLU A 47 14.47 -5.76 9.52
C GLU A 47 12.98 -5.43 9.42
N PHE A 48 12.15 -6.38 9.84
CA PHE A 48 10.70 -6.22 9.79
C PHE A 48 10.09 -6.34 11.18
N THR A 49 9.40 -5.29 11.62
CA THR A 49 8.83 -5.20 12.97
C THR A 49 7.32 -5.28 12.96
N LEU A 50 6.75 -6.14 13.80
CA LEU A 50 5.31 -6.20 14.07
C LEU A 50 4.97 -5.65 15.46
N LEU A 51 3.91 -4.87 15.54
CA LEU A 51 3.35 -4.35 16.79
C LEU A 51 1.86 -4.69 16.85
N ASP A 52 1.32 -5.14 17.97
CA ASP A 52 -0.13 -5.25 18.21
C ASP A 52 -0.38 -5.26 19.73
N VAL A 53 -1.62 -4.99 20.12
CA VAL A 53 -2.06 -5.02 21.53
C VAL A 53 -2.38 -6.43 22.00
N ILE A 54 -2.64 -7.36 21.07
CA ILE A 54 -3.00 -8.76 21.35
C ILE A 54 -1.75 -9.64 21.21
N GLU A 55 -1.04 -9.85 22.32
CA GLU A 55 0.25 -10.56 22.37
C GLU A 55 0.22 -11.95 21.73
N ASP A 56 -0.75 -12.80 22.07
CA ASP A 56 -0.84 -14.17 21.52
C ASP A 56 -1.02 -14.17 20.00
N LYS A 57 -1.83 -13.22 19.50
CA LYS A 57 -2.07 -13.05 18.06
C LYS A 57 -0.80 -12.53 17.37
N LEU A 58 -0.15 -11.53 17.95
CA LEU A 58 1.12 -10.98 17.48
C LEU A 58 2.19 -12.07 17.35
N LYS A 59 2.39 -12.83 18.44
CA LYS A 59 3.35 -13.92 18.49
C LYS A 59 3.04 -15.00 17.46
N GLY A 60 1.77 -15.41 17.35
CA GLY A 60 1.35 -16.38 16.35
C GLY A 60 1.63 -15.93 14.92
N LYS A 61 1.35 -14.66 14.59
CA LYS A 61 1.60 -14.09 13.26
C LYS A 61 3.08 -13.94 12.95
N MET A 62 3.87 -13.52 13.92
CA MET A 62 5.33 -13.44 13.80
C MET A 62 5.93 -14.82 13.52
N MET A 63 5.56 -15.85 14.31
CA MET A 63 6.06 -17.21 14.14
C MET A 63 5.70 -17.79 12.76
N ASP A 64 4.49 -17.54 12.28
CA ASP A 64 4.03 -17.99 10.97
C ASP A 64 4.89 -17.41 9.83
N LEU A 65 5.19 -16.10 9.89
CA LEU A 65 6.10 -15.47 8.93
C LEU A 65 7.54 -15.99 9.06
N GLN A 66 8.03 -16.20 10.28
CA GLN A 66 9.37 -16.74 10.54
C GLN A 66 9.53 -18.17 9.98
N HIS A 67 8.49 -19.00 10.03
CA HIS A 67 8.52 -20.33 9.39
C HIS A 67 8.66 -20.21 7.85
N GLY A 68 8.17 -19.11 7.27
CA GLY A 68 8.34 -18.77 5.86
C GLY A 68 9.70 -18.13 5.51
N SER A 69 10.59 -17.90 6.48
CA SER A 69 11.88 -17.21 6.28
C SER A 69 12.75 -17.82 5.18
N LEU A 70 12.62 -19.12 4.90
CA LEU A 70 13.33 -19.77 3.79
C LEU A 70 12.99 -19.16 2.42
N PHE A 71 11.75 -18.67 2.25
CA PHE A 71 11.25 -18.09 1.00
C PHE A 71 11.36 -16.57 0.97
N LEU A 72 11.77 -15.96 2.08
CA LEU A 72 11.95 -14.53 2.24
C LEU A 72 13.45 -14.23 2.30
N ARG A 73 13.86 -13.05 1.87
CA ARG A 73 15.27 -12.63 1.93
C ARG A 73 15.64 -11.98 3.27
N ILE A 74 14.69 -11.90 4.18
CA ILE A 74 14.78 -11.09 5.39
C ILE A 74 15.25 -11.97 6.54
N PRO A 75 16.38 -11.64 7.19
CA PRO A 75 16.98 -12.49 8.21
C PRO A 75 16.23 -12.45 9.55
N GLU A 76 15.51 -11.37 9.86
CA GLU A 76 14.93 -11.19 11.19
C GLU A 76 13.57 -10.45 11.17
N ILE A 77 12.56 -11.13 11.73
CA ILE A 77 11.24 -10.56 12.00
C ILE A 77 11.12 -10.45 13.52
N VAL A 78 10.94 -9.23 14.01
CA VAL A 78 10.86 -8.92 15.44
C VAL A 78 9.46 -8.44 15.82
N SER A 79 9.08 -8.66 17.08
CA SER A 79 7.86 -8.11 17.66
C SER A 79 8.20 -7.25 18.86
N VAL A 80 7.55 -6.09 19.00
CA VAL A 80 7.79 -5.15 20.11
C VAL A 80 6.50 -4.76 20.84
N ASP A 81 6.64 -4.24 22.06
CA ASP A 81 5.51 -3.87 22.92
C ASP A 81 4.99 -2.45 22.66
N ILE A 82 3.74 -2.21 23.07
CA ILE A 82 2.90 -1.03 22.83
C ILE A 82 3.54 0.32 23.26
N LEU A 83 4.49 0.30 24.19
CA LEU A 83 5.14 1.50 24.71
C LEU A 83 5.97 2.22 23.62
N THR A 84 6.52 1.47 22.66
CA THR A 84 7.26 2.01 21.51
C THR A 84 6.33 2.75 20.53
N TYR A 85 5.09 2.26 20.37
CA TYR A 85 4.07 2.91 19.53
C TYR A 85 3.61 4.25 20.10
N MET A 86 3.41 4.35 21.43
CA MET A 86 3.04 5.62 22.06
C MET A 86 4.14 6.68 21.92
N ALA A 87 5.41 6.27 21.97
CA ALA A 87 6.55 7.18 21.74
C ALA A 87 6.55 7.74 20.30
N TRP A 88 6.20 6.92 19.30
CA TRP A 88 6.05 7.38 17.91
C TRP A 88 4.84 8.30 17.73
N LYS A 89 3.68 7.95 18.28
CA LYS A 89 2.45 8.76 18.13
C LYS A 89 2.56 10.15 18.76
N LEU A 90 3.43 10.29 19.77
CA LEU A 90 3.72 11.55 20.48
C LEU A 90 4.93 12.30 19.90
N SER A 91 5.60 11.77 18.88
CA SER A 91 6.92 12.24 18.40
C SER A 91 6.92 13.61 17.70
N GLY A 92 5.76 14.12 17.27
CA GLY A 92 5.67 15.46 16.67
C GLY A 92 6.34 15.61 15.29
N PHE A 93 6.43 14.52 14.52
CA PHE A 93 7.11 14.55 13.21
C PHE A 93 6.56 15.62 12.25
N PRO A 94 7.43 16.22 11.41
CA PRO A 94 6.99 17.17 10.40
C PRO A 94 6.13 16.49 9.32
N LYS A 95 5.21 17.26 8.75
CA LYS A 95 4.11 16.77 7.88
C LYS A 95 4.55 15.90 6.68
N ASN A 96 5.77 16.05 6.20
CA ASN A 96 6.31 15.27 5.08
C ASN A 96 6.69 13.83 5.46
N TYR A 97 6.62 13.47 6.74
CA TYR A 97 6.86 12.10 7.25
C TYR A 97 5.57 11.35 7.59
N ALA A 98 4.41 11.98 7.39
CA ALA A 98 3.10 11.36 7.58
C ALA A 98 2.39 11.29 6.22
N ILE A 99 2.38 10.09 5.64
CA ILE A 99 1.75 9.81 4.34
C ILE A 99 0.67 8.74 4.55
N GLU A 100 -0.53 9.01 4.05
CA GLU A 100 -1.62 8.04 4.03
C GLU A 100 -1.88 7.60 2.59
N ASN A 101 -2.19 6.32 2.38
CA ASN A 101 -2.32 5.70 1.04
C ASN A 101 -3.29 6.43 0.09
N GLY A 102 -4.28 7.16 0.65
CA GLY A 102 -5.21 7.98 -0.13
C GLY A 102 -5.94 7.19 -1.21
N PHE A 103 -5.94 7.72 -2.43
CA PHE A 103 -6.67 7.20 -3.59
C PHE A 103 -5.86 6.25 -4.47
N ASN A 104 -4.66 5.86 -4.03
CA ASN A 104 -3.80 4.95 -4.81
C ASN A 104 -4.53 3.63 -5.15
N LEU A 105 -5.30 3.09 -4.20
CA LEU A 105 -6.10 1.90 -4.43
C LEU A 105 -7.29 2.14 -5.37
N ASP A 106 -7.95 3.29 -5.25
CA ASP A 106 -9.11 3.62 -6.09
C ASP A 106 -8.70 3.89 -7.54
N CYS A 107 -7.54 4.51 -7.77
CA CYS A 107 -6.92 4.62 -9.09
C CYS A 107 -6.62 3.22 -9.67
N ALA A 108 -6.00 2.33 -8.89
CA ALA A 108 -5.70 0.98 -9.35
C ALA A 108 -6.97 0.18 -9.73
N ARG A 109 -8.06 0.35 -8.97
CA ARG A 109 -9.37 -0.25 -9.30
C ARG A 109 -9.96 0.36 -10.58
N PHE A 110 -9.85 1.66 -10.74
CA PHE A 110 -10.30 2.33 -11.95
C PHE A 110 -9.53 1.85 -13.18
N HIS A 111 -8.19 1.76 -13.08
CA HIS A 111 -7.33 1.22 -14.15
C HIS A 111 -7.72 -0.21 -14.49
N TYR A 112 -8.06 -1.04 -13.51
CA TYR A 112 -8.53 -2.42 -13.74
C TYR A 112 -9.84 -2.46 -14.54
N LEU A 113 -10.86 -1.68 -14.14
CA LEU A 113 -12.14 -1.67 -14.86
C LEU A 113 -12.03 -1.04 -16.25
N MET A 114 -11.20 0.00 -16.39
CA MET A 114 -10.89 0.59 -17.69
C MET A 114 -10.18 -0.41 -18.61
N ALA A 115 -9.19 -1.12 -18.07
CA ALA A 115 -8.45 -2.17 -18.77
C ALA A 115 -9.37 -3.30 -19.24
N GLU A 116 -10.27 -3.78 -18.37
CA GLU A 116 -11.26 -4.81 -18.71
C GLU A 116 -12.18 -4.34 -19.84
N ARG A 117 -12.61 -3.07 -19.80
CA ARG A 117 -13.50 -2.50 -20.81
C ARG A 117 -12.82 -2.26 -22.17
N LEU A 118 -11.55 -1.87 -22.15
CA LEU A 118 -10.77 -1.54 -23.35
C LEU A 118 -9.94 -2.72 -23.88
N ASP A 119 -9.98 -3.86 -23.19
CA ASP A 119 -9.18 -5.06 -23.49
C ASP A 119 -7.67 -4.77 -23.59
N VAL A 120 -7.15 -4.04 -22.59
CA VAL A 120 -5.73 -3.72 -22.45
C VAL A 120 -5.23 -4.06 -21.05
N HIS A 121 -3.92 -4.11 -20.84
CA HIS A 121 -3.37 -4.31 -19.50
C HIS A 121 -3.49 -3.02 -18.66
N SER A 122 -3.85 -3.13 -17.38
CA SER A 122 -4.04 -1.99 -16.46
C SER A 122 -2.82 -1.08 -16.31
N SER A 123 -1.61 -1.59 -16.54
CA SER A 123 -0.39 -0.75 -16.55
C SER A 123 -0.31 0.23 -17.72
N SER A 124 -1.11 0.03 -18.77
CA SER A 124 -1.18 0.92 -19.95
C SER A 124 -2.29 1.96 -19.83
N CYS A 125 -3.05 1.87 -18.74
CA CYS A 125 -4.17 2.72 -18.40
C CYS A 125 -3.69 3.77 -17.39
N HIS A 126 -3.92 5.04 -17.67
CA HIS A 126 -3.52 6.13 -16.79
C HIS A 126 -4.71 7.01 -16.48
N GLU A 127 -4.92 7.24 -15.18
CA GLU A 127 -6.04 7.99 -14.63
C GLU A 127 -5.70 8.41 -13.20
N TRP A 128 -6.28 9.53 -12.77
CA TRP A 128 -6.15 10.06 -11.42
C TRP A 128 -7.52 10.25 -10.77
N VAL A 129 -7.75 9.50 -9.70
CA VAL A 129 -8.84 9.72 -8.76
C VAL A 129 -8.33 10.64 -7.64
N LEU A 130 -9.00 11.77 -7.41
CA LEU A 130 -8.68 12.72 -6.35
C LEU A 130 -9.94 13.04 -5.53
N GLY A 131 -9.80 13.47 -4.27
CA GLY A 131 -10.95 13.94 -3.47
C GLY A 131 -10.86 13.61 -1.99
N GLU A 132 -11.99 13.24 -1.37
CA GLU A 132 -12.08 12.82 0.02
C GLU A 132 -12.53 11.35 0.14
N TYR A 133 -11.83 10.58 0.98
CA TYR A 133 -12.08 9.14 1.15
C TYR A 133 -13.40 8.91 1.92
N ARG A 134 -14.29 8.05 1.37
CA ARG A 134 -15.62 7.68 1.91
C ARG A 134 -16.76 8.72 1.76
N ASP A 135 -16.59 9.77 0.98
CA ASP A 135 -17.69 10.65 0.58
C ASP A 135 -18.08 10.37 -0.90
N PRO A 136 -19.33 10.56 -1.34
CA PRO A 136 -19.66 10.66 -2.77
C PRO A 136 -18.86 11.73 -3.55
N SER A 137 -18.09 12.58 -2.86
CA SER A 137 -17.26 13.66 -3.40
C SER A 137 -15.89 13.24 -3.97
N ILE A 138 -15.62 11.95 -4.16
CA ILE A 138 -14.44 11.55 -4.94
C ILE A 138 -14.65 12.03 -6.38
N VAL A 139 -13.66 12.72 -6.96
CA VAL A 139 -13.73 13.32 -8.30
C VAL A 139 -12.78 12.59 -9.26
N PRO A 140 -13.31 11.84 -10.26
CA PRO A 140 -12.48 11.31 -11.33
C PRO A 140 -12.02 12.46 -12.22
N VAL A 141 -10.72 12.53 -12.48
CA VAL A 141 -10.15 13.59 -13.31
C VAL A 141 -10.23 13.17 -14.77
N TRP A 142 -11.42 13.29 -15.38
CA TRP A 142 -11.71 12.80 -16.74
C TRP A 142 -10.75 13.30 -17.83
N ILE A 143 -10.22 14.51 -17.67
CA ILE A 143 -9.26 15.10 -18.61
C ILE A 143 -7.90 14.40 -18.59
N SER A 144 -7.58 13.71 -17.49
CA SER A 144 -6.33 12.98 -17.30
C SER A 144 -6.39 11.52 -17.73
N LEU A 145 -7.56 11.03 -18.16
CA LEU A 145 -7.67 9.66 -18.68
C LEU A 145 -6.92 9.53 -20.00
N ASP A 146 -5.94 8.64 -20.02
CA ASP A 146 -5.24 8.26 -21.23
C ASP A 146 -4.90 6.77 -21.28
N VAL A 147 -4.71 6.28 -22.50
CA VAL A 147 -4.16 4.95 -22.77
C VAL A 147 -2.99 5.13 -23.73
N ALA A 148 -1.80 4.68 -23.31
CA ALA A 148 -0.56 4.86 -24.07
C ALA A 148 -0.30 6.33 -24.52
N GLY A 149 -0.71 7.31 -23.72
CA GLY A 149 -0.57 8.75 -24.00
C GLY A 149 -1.68 9.35 -24.87
N PHE A 150 -2.68 8.57 -25.30
CA PHE A 150 -3.82 9.07 -26.05
C PHE A 150 -4.98 9.44 -25.11
N SER A 151 -5.30 10.73 -25.05
CA SER A 151 -6.39 11.24 -24.21
C SER A 151 -7.75 10.70 -24.67
N LEU A 152 -8.42 9.98 -23.78
CA LEU A 152 -9.77 9.46 -24.01
C LEU A 152 -10.80 10.59 -24.12
N LYS A 153 -10.60 11.70 -23.40
CA LYS A 153 -11.49 12.87 -23.47
C LYS A 153 -11.44 13.57 -24.84
N ASN A 154 -10.28 13.59 -25.48
CA ASN A 154 -10.13 14.15 -26.83
C ASN A 154 -10.76 13.23 -27.88
N LEU A 155 -10.60 11.92 -27.72
CA LEU A 155 -11.18 10.92 -28.62
C LEU A 155 -12.71 10.86 -28.49
N TYR A 156 -13.21 10.99 -27.26
CA TYR A 156 -14.62 10.91 -26.94
C TYR A 156 -15.03 12.06 -25.99
N PRO A 157 -15.40 13.24 -26.54
CA PRO A 157 -15.71 14.43 -25.72
C PRO A 157 -16.88 14.25 -24.75
N ALA A 158 -17.80 13.32 -25.02
CA ALA A 158 -18.92 13.00 -24.14
C ALA A 158 -18.50 12.20 -22.89
N LEU A 159 -17.26 11.72 -22.79
CA LEU A 159 -16.72 10.96 -21.67
C LEU A 159 -17.03 11.63 -20.32
N GLY A 160 -17.67 10.88 -19.42
CA GLY A 160 -17.96 11.36 -18.07
C GLY A 160 -19.03 12.45 -18.01
N THR A 161 -19.80 12.68 -19.08
CA THR A 161 -20.97 13.58 -19.11
C THR A 161 -22.28 12.80 -19.00
N ASP A 162 -23.41 13.48 -18.86
CA ASP A 162 -24.73 12.82 -18.86
C ASP A 162 -25.17 12.37 -20.26
N TYR A 163 -24.52 12.90 -21.31
CA TYR A 163 -24.74 12.52 -22.71
C TYR A 163 -23.84 11.36 -23.15
N ASP A 164 -23.12 10.76 -22.21
CA ASP A 164 -22.23 9.64 -22.46
C ASP A 164 -23.03 8.36 -22.76
N SER A 165 -23.10 7.97 -24.04
CA SER A 165 -23.75 6.72 -24.48
C SER A 165 -23.02 5.46 -24.01
N GLU A 166 -21.75 5.60 -23.66
CA GLU A 166 -20.90 4.54 -23.14
C GLU A 166 -20.94 4.46 -21.61
N HIS A 167 -21.59 5.41 -20.93
CA HIS A 167 -21.80 5.39 -19.49
C HIS A 167 -20.51 5.24 -18.66
N TRP A 168 -19.43 5.94 -19.00
CA TRP A 168 -18.17 5.88 -18.24
C TRP A 168 -18.30 6.37 -16.79
N LYS A 169 -19.28 7.24 -16.50
CA LYS A 169 -19.65 7.57 -15.11
C LYS A 169 -20.02 6.32 -14.29
N TYR A 170 -20.56 5.28 -14.92
CA TYR A 170 -20.91 4.05 -14.23
C TYR A 170 -19.68 3.21 -13.87
N VAL A 171 -18.63 3.20 -14.71
CA VAL A 171 -17.35 2.56 -14.38
C VAL A 171 -16.78 3.13 -13.09
N TYR A 172 -16.88 4.45 -12.93
CA TYR A 172 -16.47 5.12 -11.70
C TYR A 172 -17.32 4.72 -10.49
N LYS A 173 -18.65 4.66 -10.67
CA LYS A 173 -19.56 4.20 -9.63
C LYS A 173 -19.24 2.76 -9.18
N GLN A 174 -18.87 1.90 -10.13
CA GLN A 174 -18.44 0.53 -9.84
C GLN A 174 -17.16 0.48 -9.00
N VAL A 175 -16.20 1.41 -9.14
CA VAL A 175 -15.01 1.43 -8.26
C VAL A 175 -15.40 1.49 -6.79
N VAL A 176 -16.35 2.37 -6.47
CA VAL A 176 -16.88 2.54 -5.11
C VAL A 176 -17.72 1.33 -4.70
N GLU A 177 -18.64 0.88 -5.55
CA GLU A 177 -19.54 -0.23 -5.27
C GLU A 177 -18.79 -1.57 -5.09
N ASN A 178 -17.76 -1.83 -5.90
CA ASN A 178 -16.94 -3.04 -5.83
C ASN A 178 -16.19 -3.13 -4.49
N ALA A 179 -15.78 -1.99 -3.93
CA ALA A 179 -15.17 -1.98 -2.60
C ALA A 179 -16.14 -2.49 -1.52
N PHE A 180 -17.41 -2.08 -1.59
CA PHE A 180 -18.46 -2.57 -0.69
C PHE A 180 -18.87 -4.01 -0.98
N GLU A 181 -18.88 -4.41 -2.25
CA GLU A 181 -19.20 -5.78 -2.65
C GLU A 181 -18.17 -6.78 -2.12
N VAL A 182 -16.87 -6.47 -2.21
CA VAL A 182 -15.81 -7.31 -1.60
C VAL A 182 -16.04 -7.49 -0.10
N ILE A 183 -16.39 -6.43 0.61
CA ILE A 183 -16.70 -6.50 2.04
C ILE A 183 -17.95 -7.35 2.28
N LYS A 184 -18.98 -7.21 1.45
CA LYS A 184 -20.21 -8.00 1.55
C LYS A 184 -19.96 -9.50 1.32
N LEU A 185 -19.12 -9.85 0.36
CA LEU A 185 -18.85 -11.24 -0.03
C LEU A 185 -17.83 -11.93 0.88
N LYS A 186 -16.73 -11.24 1.22
CA LYS A 186 -15.59 -11.80 1.98
C LYS A 186 -15.63 -11.44 3.47
N GLY A 187 -16.36 -10.41 3.85
CA GLY A 187 -16.41 -9.83 5.20
C GLY A 187 -15.38 -8.71 5.45
N TYR A 188 -14.37 -8.57 4.59
CA TYR A 188 -13.31 -7.56 4.72
C TYR A 188 -12.53 -7.37 3.39
N SER A 189 -11.80 -6.27 3.28
CA SER A 189 -10.80 -6.02 2.23
C SER A 189 -9.39 -6.18 2.82
N SER A 190 -8.43 -6.72 2.05
CA SER A 190 -7.05 -6.92 2.54
C SER A 190 -5.99 -6.88 1.45
N TRP A 191 -6.13 -7.69 0.41
CA TRP A 191 -5.04 -7.93 -0.56
C TRP A 191 -4.71 -6.70 -1.41
N ALA A 192 -5.72 -6.09 -2.04
CA ALA A 192 -5.49 -4.97 -2.93
C ALA A 192 -4.94 -3.74 -2.19
N ILE A 193 -5.42 -3.47 -0.97
CA ILE A 193 -4.87 -2.41 -0.13
C ILE A 193 -3.43 -2.71 0.31
N GLY A 194 -3.12 -3.96 0.65
CA GLY A 194 -1.75 -4.37 1.01
C GLY A 194 -0.74 -4.15 -0.13
N LEU A 195 -1.13 -4.49 -1.36
CA LEU A 195 -0.32 -4.23 -2.55
C LEU A 195 -0.16 -2.72 -2.82
N SER A 196 -1.23 -1.94 -2.67
CA SER A 196 -1.23 -0.48 -2.87
C SER A 196 -0.30 0.23 -1.87
N VAL A 197 -0.36 -0.14 -0.58
CA VAL A 197 0.56 0.38 0.44
C VAL A 197 1.99 -0.01 0.14
N THR A 198 2.23 -1.24 -0.32
CA THR A 198 3.57 -1.72 -0.64
C THR A 198 4.19 -0.99 -1.83
N GLU A 199 3.39 -0.62 -2.84
CA GLU A 199 3.85 0.18 -3.98
C GLU A 199 4.31 1.59 -3.57
N LEU A 200 3.57 2.20 -2.64
CA LEU A 200 3.95 3.46 -2.03
C LEU A 200 5.25 3.31 -1.22
N SER A 201 5.31 2.29 -0.35
CA SER A 201 6.50 1.98 0.46
C SER A 201 7.73 1.73 -0.42
N GLU A 202 7.60 1.00 -1.52
CA GLU A 202 8.69 0.77 -2.46
C GLU A 202 9.22 2.08 -3.04
N SER A 203 8.33 3.01 -3.38
CA SER A 203 8.72 4.31 -3.93
C SER A 203 9.49 5.16 -2.91
N ILE A 204 9.15 5.04 -1.62
CA ILE A 204 9.86 5.70 -0.51
C ILE A 204 11.21 5.02 -0.27
N MET A 205 11.21 3.71 0.00
CA MET A 205 12.39 2.94 0.40
C MET A 205 13.48 2.92 -0.68
N LYS A 206 13.08 2.85 -1.96
CA LYS A 206 14.02 2.85 -3.09
C LYS A 206 14.25 4.24 -3.70
N ASN A 207 13.70 5.30 -3.09
CA ASN A 207 13.85 6.68 -3.54
C ASN A 207 13.54 6.86 -5.04
N LEU A 208 12.38 6.35 -5.49
CA LEU A 208 12.07 6.22 -6.91
C LEU A 208 11.46 7.47 -7.55
N TRP A 209 11.07 8.48 -6.75
CA TRP A 209 10.44 9.72 -7.22
C TRP A 209 9.22 9.49 -8.12
N ARG A 210 8.46 8.40 -7.87
CA ARG A 210 7.20 8.13 -8.57
C ARG A 210 6.08 9.02 -8.03
N ALA A 211 5.21 9.48 -8.92
CA ALA A 211 4.01 10.22 -8.53
C ALA A 211 2.90 9.23 -8.11
N HIS A 212 2.28 9.49 -6.95
CA HIS A 212 1.20 8.69 -6.38
C HIS A 212 0.08 9.59 -5.87
N PRO A 213 -1.21 9.19 -5.99
CA PRO A 213 -2.32 9.92 -5.39
C PRO A 213 -2.50 9.49 -3.93
N PHE A 214 -1.77 10.16 -3.02
CA PHE A 214 -1.82 9.91 -1.58
C PHE A 214 -2.47 11.10 -0.84
N SER A 215 -2.95 10.88 0.38
CA SER A 215 -3.55 11.98 1.16
C SER A 215 -2.46 12.89 1.73
N THR A 216 -2.60 14.19 1.53
CA THR A 216 -1.71 15.20 2.10
C THR A 216 -2.44 16.51 2.36
N LEU A 217 -1.80 17.43 3.09
CA LEU A 217 -2.38 18.75 3.36
C LEU A 217 -2.37 19.60 2.09
N ILE A 218 -3.56 19.91 1.57
CA ILE A 218 -3.76 20.72 0.35
C ILE A 218 -4.07 22.20 0.61
N LYS A 219 -3.92 22.69 1.85
CA LYS A 219 -4.15 24.11 2.19
C LYS A 219 -3.33 25.03 1.29
N GLY A 220 -3.98 25.98 0.65
CA GLY A 220 -3.45 26.91 -0.34
C GLY A 220 -3.67 26.47 -1.80
N LEU A 221 -4.19 25.27 -2.04
CA LEU A 221 -4.53 24.77 -3.38
C LEU A 221 -6.04 24.80 -3.59
N TYR A 222 -6.47 25.09 -4.81
CA TYR A 222 -7.89 25.09 -5.22
C TYR A 222 -8.81 25.98 -4.35
N GLY A 223 -8.26 26.97 -3.64
CA GLY A 223 -9.00 27.89 -2.78
C GLY A 223 -9.27 27.39 -1.35
N ILE A 224 -8.60 26.33 -0.91
CA ILE A 224 -8.74 25.69 0.42
C ILE A 224 -7.75 26.28 1.44
#